data_AF-A0A329MW46-F1
#
_entry.id   AF-A0A329MW46-F1
#
_cell.length_a   1.000
_cell.length_b   1.000
_cell.length_c   1.000
_cell.angle_alpha   90.00
_cell.angle_beta   90.00
_cell.angle_gamma   90.00
#
_symmetry.space_group_name_H-M   'P 1'
#
loop_
_entity.id
_entity.type
_entity.pdbx_description
1 polymer ?
#
loop_
_entity_poly.entity_id
_entity_poly.type
_entity_poly.pdbx_seq_one_letter_code
_entity_poly.pdbx_strand_id
1 'polypeptide(L)'
;MKIRNFYYLIAGILAILFAVTHAWNGQSSVLPTLHVSAIAMETRTVFLYVWHIITAENLVFGIAFICMSFQNERLKIRFAAWTIVSLLIVRLIVILGVTAVQDVSALPDTLLDSIAIVIYVAFIILGIRMKQKEFGGQSPQSS
;
A
#
# COMPACT_ATOMS: atom_id res chain seq x y z
N MET A 1 -0.46 -1.02 24.87
CA MET A 1 -0.53 -2.09 23.85
C MET A 1 0.88 -2.51 23.48
N LYS A 2 1.18 -3.82 23.37
CA LYS A 2 2.52 -4.34 23.01
C LYS A 2 2.56 -4.59 21.49
N ILE A 3 3.58 -4.06 20.81
CA ILE A 3 3.78 -4.29 19.36
C ILE A 3 4.20 -5.75 19.17
N ARG A 4 3.47 -6.49 18.34
CA ARG A 4 3.72 -7.91 18.05
C ARG A 4 4.36 -8.14 16.69
N ASN A 5 4.11 -7.24 15.75
CA ASN A 5 4.70 -7.28 14.42
C ASN A 5 5.21 -5.92 13.97
N PHE A 6 6.52 -5.68 14.14
CA PHE A 6 7.16 -4.42 13.74
C PHE A 6 7.10 -4.18 12.23
N TYR A 7 7.14 -5.23 11.40
CA TYR A 7 7.01 -5.08 9.95
C TYR A 7 5.64 -4.54 9.56
N TYR A 8 4.57 -4.99 10.22
CA TYR A 8 3.23 -4.44 9.99
C TYR A 8 3.09 -3.03 10.53
N LEU A 9 3.70 -2.69 11.66
CA LEU A 9 3.68 -1.30 12.13
C LEU A 9 4.37 -0.36 11.13
N ILE A 10 5.55 -0.74 10.64
CA ILE A 10 6.29 0.01 9.63
C ILE A 10 5.48 0.08 8.33
N ALA A 11 4.94 -1.03 7.86
CA ALA A 11 4.07 -1.07 6.68
C ALA A 11 2.85 -0.14 6.85
N GLY A 12 2.27 -0.10 8.05
CA GLY A 12 1.17 0.79 8.36
C GLY A 12 1.54 2.27 8.20
N ILE A 13 2.66 2.68 8.79
CA ILE A 13 3.19 4.05 8.69
C ILE A 13 3.53 4.40 7.24
N LEU A 14 4.21 3.51 6.52
CA LEU A 14 4.55 3.71 5.12
C LEU A 14 3.31 3.91 4.25
N ALA A 15 2.25 3.12 4.45
CA ALA A 15 1.02 3.28 3.70
C ALA A 15 0.34 4.64 3.95
N ILE A 16 0.34 5.12 5.19
CA ILE A 16 -0.17 6.46 5.50
C ILE A 16 0.67 7.53 4.80
N LEU A 17 2.00 7.39 4.84
CA LEU A 17 2.89 8.31 4.11
C LEU A 17 2.60 8.28 2.60
N PHE A 18 2.43 7.11 2.00
CA PHE A 18 2.07 6.97 0.59
C PHE A 18 0.69 7.56 0.26
N ALA A 19 -0.28 7.48 1.17
CA ALA A 19 -1.57 8.15 0.97
C ALA A 19 -1.38 9.68 0.92
N VAL A 20 -0.62 10.23 1.86
CA VAL A 20 -0.35 11.68 1.91
C VAL A 20 0.43 12.14 0.69
N THR A 21 1.51 11.45 0.31
CA THR A 21 2.31 11.83 -0.87
C THR A 21 1.55 11.67 -2.18
N HIS A 22 0.70 10.65 -2.30
CA HIS A 22 -0.17 10.46 -3.47
C HIS A 22 -1.22 11.57 -3.59
N ALA A 23 -1.86 11.94 -2.46
CA ALA A 23 -2.80 13.06 -2.43
C ALA A 23 -2.11 14.38 -2.78
N TRP A 24 -0.94 14.63 -2.19
CA TRP A 24 -0.15 15.82 -2.45
C TRP A 24 0.24 15.94 -3.93
N ASN A 25 0.84 14.88 -4.50
CA ASN A 25 1.24 14.86 -5.91
C ASN A 25 0.04 15.07 -6.86
N GLY A 26 -1.09 14.47 -6.53
CA GLY A 26 -2.34 14.68 -7.28
C GLY A 26 -2.74 16.13 -7.30
N GLN A 27 -2.78 16.76 -6.14
CA GLN A 27 -3.29 18.12 -6.02
C GLN A 27 -2.31 19.17 -6.55
N SER A 28 -1.01 18.96 -6.39
CA SER A 28 0.01 19.92 -6.81
C SER A 28 0.35 19.83 -8.29
N SER A 29 0.28 18.63 -8.88
CA SER A 29 0.91 18.36 -10.18
C SER A 29 -0.06 17.76 -11.19
N VAL A 30 -0.83 16.73 -10.82
CA VAL A 30 -1.61 15.95 -11.79
C VAL A 30 -3.00 16.53 -12.04
N LEU A 31 -3.83 16.72 -11.02
CA LEU A 31 -5.20 17.21 -11.17
C LEU A 31 -5.32 18.62 -11.77
N PRO A 32 -4.36 19.56 -11.59
CA PRO A 32 -4.38 20.83 -12.29
C PRO A 32 -4.35 20.69 -13.82
N THR A 33 -3.66 19.66 -14.36
CA THR A 33 -3.60 19.41 -15.82
C THR A 33 -4.96 19.09 -16.43
N LEU A 34 -5.93 18.65 -15.63
CA LEU A 34 -7.28 18.33 -16.08
C LEU A 34 -8.18 19.55 -16.27
N HIS A 35 -7.71 20.75 -15.90
CA HIS A 35 -8.49 22.00 -15.99
C HIS A 35 -8.42 22.67 -17.38
N VAL A 36 -7.81 22.01 -18.37
CA VAL A 36 -7.81 22.49 -19.75
C VAL A 36 -9.22 22.40 -20.34
N SER A 37 -9.66 23.42 -21.06
CA SER A 37 -11.02 23.53 -21.64
C SER A 37 -11.41 22.41 -22.61
N ALA A 38 -10.45 21.55 -22.99
CA ALA A 38 -10.64 20.42 -23.89
C ALA A 38 -11.16 19.14 -23.20
N ILE A 39 -11.09 19.03 -21.87
CA ILE A 39 -11.49 17.82 -21.13
C ILE A 39 -12.93 18.00 -20.60
N ALA A 40 -13.82 17.07 -20.95
CA ALA A 40 -15.19 17.07 -20.48
C ALA A 40 -15.28 16.95 -18.95
N MET A 41 -16.25 17.63 -18.34
CA MET A 41 -16.45 17.64 -16.89
C MET A 41 -16.68 16.23 -16.32
N GLU A 42 -17.39 15.37 -17.07
CA GLU A 42 -17.62 13.98 -16.70
C GLU A 42 -16.30 13.19 -16.62
N THR A 43 -15.43 13.31 -17.63
CA THR A 43 -14.12 12.67 -17.66
C THR A 43 -13.25 13.14 -16.50
N ARG A 44 -13.22 14.46 -16.26
CA ARG A 44 -12.48 15.04 -15.13
C ARG A 44 -12.98 14.49 -13.79
N THR A 45 -14.28 14.34 -13.63
CA THR A 45 -14.90 13.79 -12.41
C THR A 45 -14.45 12.35 -12.19
N VAL A 46 -14.41 11.54 -13.25
CA VAL A 46 -13.91 10.16 -13.21
C VAL A 46 -12.47 10.11 -12.74
N PHE A 47 -11.57 10.87 -13.36
CA PHE A 47 -10.18 10.94 -12.95
C PHE A 47 -10.04 11.38 -11.49
N LEU A 48 -10.82 12.35 -11.05
CA LEU A 48 -10.75 12.88 -9.69
C LEU A 48 -11.12 11.81 -8.65
N TYR A 49 -12.24 11.09 -8.82
CA TYR A 49 -12.58 10.06 -7.84
C TYR A 49 -11.64 8.85 -7.92
N VAL A 50 -11.17 8.44 -9.11
CA VAL A 50 -10.22 7.32 -9.24
C VAL A 50 -8.91 7.66 -8.52
N TRP A 51 -8.42 8.88 -8.67
CA TRP A 51 -7.25 9.38 -7.96
C TRP A 51 -7.43 9.30 -6.44
N HIS A 52 -8.56 9.78 -5.92
CA HIS A 52 -8.81 9.80 -4.48
C HIS A 52 -9.13 8.42 -3.89
N ILE A 53 -9.71 7.49 -4.67
CA ILE A 53 -9.90 6.08 -4.25
C ILE A 53 -8.54 5.46 -3.92
N ILE A 54 -7.53 5.69 -4.76
CA ILE A 54 -6.18 5.18 -4.53
C ILE A 54 -5.57 5.74 -3.23
N THR A 55 -5.74 7.03 -2.98
CA THR A 55 -5.33 7.67 -1.72
C THR A 55 -6.03 7.01 -0.52
N ALA A 56 -7.35 6.84 -0.60
CA ALA A 56 -8.14 6.24 0.48
C ALA A 56 -7.76 4.78 0.73
N GLU A 57 -7.51 4.01 -0.34
CA GLU A 57 -7.06 2.63 -0.27
C GLU A 57 -5.73 2.51 0.51
N ASN A 58 -4.73 3.34 0.15
CA ASN A 58 -3.46 3.38 0.87
C ASN A 58 -3.67 3.70 2.37
N LEU A 59 -4.54 4.65 2.70
CA LEU A 59 -4.84 5.01 4.08
C LEU A 59 -5.49 3.85 4.85
N VAL A 60 -6.47 3.17 4.24
CA VAL A 60 -7.16 2.01 4.83
C VAL A 60 -6.17 0.87 5.06
N PHE A 61 -5.27 0.58 4.11
CA PHE A 61 -4.22 -0.41 4.31
C PHE A 61 -3.29 -0.02 5.47
N GLY A 62 -2.94 1.26 5.56
CA GLY A 62 -2.13 1.80 6.65
C GLY A 62 -2.74 1.53 8.02
N ILE A 63 -4.01 1.93 8.20
CA ILE A 63 -4.77 1.70 9.44
C ILE A 63 -4.88 0.19 9.73
N ALA A 64 -5.20 -0.61 8.72
CA ALA A 64 -5.31 -2.06 8.88
C ALA A 64 -4.01 -2.69 9.36
N PHE A 65 -2.86 -2.31 8.79
CA PHE A 65 -1.56 -2.83 9.21
C PHE A 65 -1.14 -2.37 10.61
N ILE A 66 -1.45 -1.12 11.00
CA ILE A 66 -1.26 -0.64 12.37
C ILE A 66 -2.08 -1.51 13.33
N CYS A 67 -3.37 -1.72 13.06
CA CYS A 67 -4.24 -2.57 13.88
C CYS A 67 -3.70 -4.00 13.97
N MET A 68 -3.34 -4.60 12.82
CA MET A 68 -2.78 -5.96 12.76
C MET A 68 -1.44 -6.11 13.49
N SER A 69 -0.68 -5.03 13.66
CA SER A 69 0.59 -5.05 14.39
C SER A 69 0.44 -5.38 15.88
N PHE A 70 -0.77 -5.21 16.44
CA PHE A 70 -1.10 -5.48 17.85
C PHE A 70 -1.89 -6.77 18.06
N GLN A 71 -2.45 -7.37 17.01
CA GLN A 71 -3.33 -8.54 17.11
C GLN A 71 -2.56 -9.87 17.22
N ASN A 72 -3.20 -10.89 17.81
CA ASN A 72 -2.61 -12.23 17.98
C ASN A 72 -3.05 -13.26 16.91
N GLU A 73 -4.13 -12.97 16.20
CA GLU A 73 -4.80 -13.96 15.35
C GLU A 73 -4.09 -14.18 14.02
N ARG A 74 -3.05 -15.01 14.04
CA ARG A 74 -2.11 -15.19 12.91
C ARG A 74 -2.78 -15.56 11.59
N LEU A 75 -3.79 -16.43 11.60
CA LEU A 75 -4.47 -16.87 10.38
C LEU A 75 -5.26 -15.72 9.73
N LYS A 76 -6.07 -14.99 10.51
CA LYS A 76 -6.84 -13.83 10.02
C LYS A 76 -5.93 -12.72 9.52
N ILE A 77 -4.87 -12.44 10.28
CA ILE A 77 -3.87 -11.41 9.92
C ILE A 77 -3.15 -11.78 8.62
N ARG A 78 -2.76 -13.05 8.44
CA ARG A 78 -2.10 -13.50 7.21
C ARG A 78 -3.02 -13.44 6.00
N PHE A 79 -4.27 -13.85 6.17
CA PHE A 79 -5.27 -13.77 5.10
C PHE A 79 -5.44 -12.31 4.65
N ALA A 80 -5.68 -11.39 5.58
CA ALA A 80 -5.80 -9.97 5.29
C ALA A 80 -4.55 -9.38 4.63
N ALA A 81 -3.35 -9.70 5.15
CA ALA A 81 -2.10 -9.25 4.57
C ALA A 81 -1.90 -9.77 3.13
N TRP A 82 -2.23 -11.02 2.86
CA TRP A 82 -2.19 -11.57 1.50
C TRP A 82 -3.19 -10.90 0.57
N THR A 83 -4.41 -10.61 1.03
CA THR A 83 -5.40 -9.87 0.26
C THR A 83 -4.87 -8.48 -0.13
N ILE A 84 -4.26 -7.76 0.81
CA ILE A 84 -3.67 -6.44 0.52
C ILE A 84 -2.50 -6.57 -0.47
N VAL A 85 -1.62 -7.57 -0.31
CA VAL A 85 -0.54 -7.83 -1.27
C VAL A 85 -1.08 -8.10 -2.68
N SER A 86 -2.15 -8.91 -2.80
CA SER A 86 -2.78 -9.17 -4.10
C SER A 86 -3.35 -7.90 -4.74
N LEU A 87 -4.01 -7.04 -3.96
CA LEU A 87 -4.53 -5.76 -4.46
C LEU A 87 -3.40 -4.85 -4.95
N LEU A 88 -2.30 -4.75 -4.20
CA LEU A 88 -1.12 -3.95 -4.59
C LEU A 88 -0.46 -4.47 -5.88
N ILE A 89 -0.36 -5.79 -6.05
CA ILE A 89 0.18 -6.40 -7.26
C ILE A 89 -0.74 -6.13 -8.45
N VAL A 90 -2.05 -6.32 -8.30
CA VAL A 90 -3.02 -6.02 -9.37
C VAL A 90 -2.94 -4.55 -9.75
N ARG A 91 -2.86 -3.64 -8.77
CA ARG A 91 -2.68 -2.21 -9.00
C ARG A 91 -1.42 -1.92 -9.80
N LEU A 92 -0.29 -2.52 -9.44
CA LEU A 92 0.97 -2.36 -10.19
C LEU A 92 0.83 -2.85 -11.64
N ILE A 93 0.19 -4.00 -11.86
CA ILE A 93 -0.07 -4.54 -13.20
C ILE A 93 -0.94 -3.59 -14.01
N VAL A 94 -1.99 -3.02 -13.42
CA VAL A 94 -2.87 -2.06 -14.12
C VAL A 94 -2.09 -0.79 -14.49
N ILE A 95 -1.31 -0.22 -13.57
CA ILE A 95 -0.51 0.99 -13.84
C ILE A 95 0.46 0.75 -15.00
N LEU A 96 1.27 -0.31 -14.91
CA LEU A 96 2.26 -0.63 -15.93
C LEU A 96 1.61 -1.05 -17.26
N GLY A 97 0.57 -1.88 -17.21
CA GLY A 97 -0.11 -2.40 -18.38
C GLY A 97 -0.84 -1.30 -19.16
N VAL A 98 -1.60 -0.44 -18.48
CA VAL A 98 -2.29 0.69 -19.13
C VAL A 98 -1.27 1.66 -19.72
N THR A 99 -0.21 1.99 -18.98
CA THR A 99 0.83 2.90 -19.45
C THR A 99 1.55 2.31 -20.67
N ALA A 100 1.94 1.03 -20.63
CA ALA A 100 2.59 0.38 -21.76
C ALA A 100 1.71 0.30 -23.02
N VAL A 101 0.38 0.17 -22.87
CA VAL A 101 -0.55 0.12 -24.01
C VAL A 101 -0.82 1.50 -24.59
N GLN A 102 -0.91 2.54 -23.75
CA GLN A 102 -1.31 3.89 -24.18
C GLN A 102 -0.11 4.76 -24.57
N ASP A 103 0.96 4.73 -23.77
CA ASP A 103 2.17 5.53 -23.98
C ASP A 103 3.39 4.88 -23.30
N VAL A 104 4.11 4.05 -24.05
CA VAL A 104 5.33 3.38 -23.59
C VAL A 104 6.39 4.38 -23.11
N SER A 105 6.43 5.59 -23.69
CA SER A 105 7.42 6.61 -23.33
C SER A 105 7.19 7.20 -21.95
N ALA A 106 5.97 7.06 -21.41
CA ALA A 106 5.59 7.49 -20.05
C ALA A 106 5.85 6.42 -18.96
N LEU A 107 6.36 5.24 -19.31
CA LEU A 107 6.74 4.22 -18.31
C LEU A 107 7.73 4.73 -17.24
N PRO A 108 8.74 5.57 -17.57
CA PRO A 108 9.63 6.16 -16.57
C PRO A 108 8.89 6.97 -15.50
N ASP A 109 7.77 7.61 -15.86
CA ASP A 109 6.98 8.42 -14.92
C ASP A 109 6.29 7.55 -13.85
N THR A 110 6.08 6.26 -14.15
CA THR A 110 5.49 5.28 -13.21
C THR A 110 6.52 4.55 -12.34
N LEU A 111 7.82 4.79 -12.55
CA LEU A 111 8.88 4.03 -11.87
C LEU A 111 8.90 4.26 -10.36
N LEU A 112 8.71 5.51 -9.91
CA LEU A 112 8.77 5.84 -8.50
C LEU A 112 7.64 5.14 -7.73
N ASP A 113 6.43 5.19 -8.28
CA ASP A 113 5.26 4.49 -7.72
C ASP A 113 5.47 2.96 -7.74
N SER A 114 6.03 2.43 -8.82
CA SER A 114 6.31 1.00 -8.96
C SER A 114 7.33 0.52 -7.93
N ILE A 115 8.43 1.25 -7.73
CA ILE A 115 9.46 0.94 -6.73
C ILE A 115 8.85 1.02 -5.32
N ALA A 116 8.04 2.03 -5.03
CA ALA A 116 7.36 2.16 -3.75
C ALA A 116 6.46 0.95 -3.45
N ILE A 117 5.65 0.52 -4.43
CA ILE A 117 4.79 -0.67 -4.29
C ILE A 117 5.62 -1.94 -4.04
N VAL A 118 6.70 -2.15 -4.80
CA VAL A 118 7.56 -3.34 -4.65
C VAL A 118 8.20 -3.40 -3.26
N ILE A 119 8.78 -2.28 -2.80
CA ILE A 119 9.35 -2.18 -1.45
C ILE A 119 8.27 -2.43 -0.40
N TYR A 120 7.09 -1.86 -0.60
CA TYR A 120 5.97 -2.01 0.33
C TYR A 120 5.52 -3.47 0.47
N VAL A 121 5.33 -4.16 -0.66
CA VAL A 121 5.00 -5.58 -0.71
C VAL A 121 6.07 -6.43 -0.02
N ALA A 122 7.35 -6.11 -0.22
CA ALA A 122 8.45 -6.81 0.44
C ALA A 122 8.36 -6.71 1.98
N PHE A 123 8.08 -5.52 2.53
CA PHE A 123 7.87 -5.33 3.97
C PHE A 123 6.70 -6.15 4.51
N ILE A 124 5.58 -6.20 3.78
CA ILE A 124 4.41 -6.99 4.19
C ILE A 124 4.75 -8.49 4.20
N ILE A 125 5.44 -8.99 3.17
CA ILE A 125 5.86 -10.39 3.07
C ILE A 125 6.81 -10.76 4.22
N LEU A 126 7.74 -9.88 4.58
CA LEU A 126 8.60 -10.07 5.75
C LEU A 126 7.77 -10.18 7.04
N GLY A 127 6.75 -9.34 7.20
CA GLY A 127 5.80 -9.41 8.31
C GLY A 127 5.00 -10.71 8.38
N ILE A 128 4.61 -11.28 7.23
CA ILE A 128 3.92 -12.58 7.13
C ILE A 128 4.85 -13.73 7.55
N ARG A 129 6.11 -13.67 7.12
CA ARG A 129 7.14 -14.70 7.33
C ARG A 129 7.76 -14.66 8.72
N MET A 130 7.69 -13.54 9.44
CA MET A 130 8.23 -13.42 10.78
C MET A 130 7.64 -14.52 11.70
N LYS A 131 8.51 -15.37 12.26
CA LYS A 131 8.14 -16.23 13.39
C LYS A 131 8.02 -15.33 14.62
N GLN A 132 6.90 -15.38 15.34
CA GLN A 132 6.86 -14.80 16.68
C GLN A 132 7.94 -15.53 17.48
N LYS A 133 8.97 -14.81 17.94
CA LYS A 133 9.72 -15.27 19.10
C LYS A 133 8.72 -15.29 20.24
N GLU A 134 8.44 -16.46 20.81
CA GLU A 134 7.82 -16.56 22.13
C GLU A 134 8.77 -15.89 23.13
N PHE A 135 8.68 -14.57 23.23
CA PHE A 135 9.36 -13.84 24.28
C PHE A 135 8.49 -13.91 25.53
N GLY A 136 8.65 -15.03 26.26
CA GLY A 136 8.27 -15.19 27.66
C GLY A 136 7.82 -16.60 28.06
N GLY A 137 8.71 -17.38 28.69
CA GLY A 137 8.33 -18.37 29.72
C GLY A 137 8.87 -19.80 29.59
N GLN A 138 9.98 -20.08 30.29
CA GLN A 138 10.45 -21.38 30.80
C GLN A 138 10.84 -22.49 29.80
N SER A 139 12.15 -22.72 29.67
CA SER A 139 12.67 -24.07 29.45
C SER A 139 12.54 -24.88 30.76
N PRO A 140 12.00 -26.11 30.75
CA PRO A 140 12.08 -26.99 31.91
C PRO A 140 13.55 -27.33 32.16
N GLN A 141 14.02 -27.14 33.39
CA GLN A 141 15.24 -27.81 33.84
C GLN A 141 14.96 -29.32 33.83
N SER A 142 15.62 -30.07 32.94
CA SER A 142 15.76 -31.50 33.10
C SER A 142 16.97 -31.76 34.00
N SER A 143 16.71 -32.30 35.18
CA SER A 143 17.69 -33.00 36.03
C SER A 143 18.22 -34.26 35.35
#